data_AF-A0A924YTY6-F1
#
_entry.id   AF-A0A924YTY6-F1
#
_cell.length_a   1.000
_cell.length_b   1.000
_cell.length_c   1.000
_cell.angle_alpha   90.00
_cell.angle_beta   90.00
_cell.angle_gamma   90.00
#
_symmetry.space_group_name_H-M   'P 1'
#
loop_
_entity.id
_entity.type
_entity.pdbx_description
1 polymer ?
#
loop_
_entity_poly.entity_id
_entity_poly.type
_entity_poly.pdbx_seq_one_letter_code
_entity_poly.pdbx_strand_id
1 'polypeptide(L)'
;MTLKLTAASFLNGVRSSGLVEADPLENVVREMRAAGSDFNDSRAIAEELIKRDLVTSWQADKLLQGRHKGFFLGRYRLMRLLGTGQMSAVYLGRHIYMDHLVAIKVLPADK
;
A
#
# COMPACT_ATOMS: atom_id res chain seq x y z
N MET A 1 10.45 21.39 2.64
CA MET A 1 9.26 21.07 3.47
C MET A 1 8.52 19.91 2.82
N THR A 2 8.62 18.71 3.39
CA THR A 2 7.80 17.58 2.98
C THR A 2 6.37 17.86 3.45
N LEU A 3 5.46 18.18 2.54
CA LEU A 3 4.04 18.26 2.86
C LEU A 3 3.62 16.93 3.47
N LYS A 4 3.28 16.91 4.77
CA LYS A 4 2.70 15.74 5.41
C LYS A 4 1.33 15.49 4.78
N LEU A 5 1.10 14.28 4.29
CA LEU A 5 -0.20 13.83 3.83
C LEU A 5 -1.15 13.78 5.03
N THR A 6 -2.31 14.42 4.93
CA THR A 6 -3.32 14.37 6.00
C THR A 6 -3.86 12.94 6.15
N ALA A 7 -4.32 12.56 7.34
CA ALA A 7 -4.95 11.26 7.58
C ALA A 7 -6.13 10.99 6.62
N ALA A 8 -6.96 12.01 6.36
CA ALA A 8 -8.07 11.89 5.42
C ALA A 8 -7.59 11.57 3.98
N SER A 9 -6.57 12.29 3.49
CA SER A 9 -6.00 12.03 2.17
C SER A 9 -5.30 10.67 2.10
N PHE A 10 -4.65 10.24 3.19
CA PHE A 10 -4.05 8.91 3.29
C PHE A 10 -5.12 7.81 3.21
N LEU A 11 -6.19 7.89 4.01
CA LEU A 11 -7.30 6.92 3.98
C LEU A 11 -7.98 6.86 2.61
N ASN A 12 -8.16 8.01 1.95
CA ASN A 12 -8.65 8.05 0.57
C ASN A 12 -7.68 7.39 -0.42
N GLY A 13 -6.37 7.55 -0.20
CA GLY A 13 -5.34 6.84 -0.94
C GLY A 13 -5.41 5.32 -0.73
N VAL A 14 -5.59 4.86 0.50
CA VAL A 14 -5.76 3.43 0.84
C VAL A 14 -6.99 2.87 0.12
N ARG A 15 -8.15 3.52 0.21
CA ARG A 15 -9.38 3.11 -0.48
C ARG A 15 -9.20 3.04 -2.00
N SER A 16 -8.63 4.10 -2.58
CA SER A 16 -8.38 4.19 -4.02
C SER A 16 -7.33 3.19 -4.53
N SER A 17 -6.52 2.63 -3.64
CA SER A 17 -5.46 1.70 -4.02
C SER A 17 -5.92 0.26 -4.26
N GLY A 18 -7.07 -0.12 -3.68
CA GLY A 18 -7.56 -1.51 -3.68
C GLY A 18 -6.70 -2.48 -2.85
N LEU A 19 -5.75 -1.99 -2.05
CA LEU A 19 -4.88 -2.82 -1.21
C LEU A 19 -5.59 -3.43 0.01
N VAL A 20 -6.60 -2.73 0.54
CA VAL A 20 -7.37 -3.09 1.71
C VAL A 20 -8.85 -2.94 1.34
N GLU A 21 -9.65 -3.96 1.64
CA GLU A 21 -11.09 -3.91 1.45
C GLU A 21 -11.75 -2.89 2.39
N ALA A 22 -12.98 -2.48 2.08
CA ALA A 22 -13.68 -1.45 2.83
C ALA A 22 -13.91 -1.86 4.29
N ASP A 23 -14.46 -3.06 4.54
CA ASP A 23 -14.83 -3.49 5.89
C ASP A 23 -13.61 -3.64 6.82
N PRO A 24 -12.49 -4.30 6.42
CA PRO A 24 -11.29 -4.33 7.25
C PRO A 24 -10.73 -2.93 7.54
N LEU A 25 -10.72 -2.03 6.55
CA LEU A 25 -10.22 -0.68 6.75
C LEU A 25 -11.07 0.11 7.76
N GLU A 26 -12.40 0.01 7.66
CA GLU A 26 -13.32 0.66 8.59
C GLU A 26 -13.20 0.10 10.00
N ASN A 27 -13.00 -1.21 10.14
CA ASN A 27 -12.76 -1.85 11.43
C ASN A 27 -11.47 -1.31 12.10
N VAL A 28 -10.37 -1.19 11.35
CA VAL A 28 -9.12 -0.61 11.86
C VAL A 28 -9.34 0.82 12.33
N VAL A 29 -10.00 1.66 11.52
CA VAL A 29 -10.25 3.07 11.87
C VAL A 29 -11.12 3.18 13.13
N ARG A 30 -12.14 2.32 13.26
CA ARG A 30 -13.00 2.29 14.45
C ARG A 30 -12.23 1.89 15.70
N GLU A 31 -11.39 0.86 15.61
CA GLU A 31 -10.59 0.36 16.73
C GLU A 31 -9.52 1.37 17.16
N MET A 32 -8.82 2.01 16.22
CA MET A 32 -7.87 3.08 16.54
C MET A 32 -8.54 4.25 17.26
N ARG A 33 -9.75 4.63 16.84
CA ARG A 33 -10.54 5.69 17.49
C ARG A 33 -10.93 5.29 18.91
N ALA A 34 -11.36 4.04 19.12
CA ALA A 34 -11.74 3.54 20.44
C ALA A 34 -10.54 3.43 21.40
N ALA A 35 -9.36 3.08 20.88
CA ALA A 35 -8.12 2.96 21.65
C ALA A 35 -7.46 4.32 21.99
N GLY A 36 -8.05 5.44 21.58
CA GLY A 36 -7.46 6.78 21.77
C GLY A 36 -6.15 7.00 21.00
N SER A 37 -5.90 6.21 19.96
CA SER A 37 -4.72 6.36 19.10
C SER A 37 -4.83 7.61 18.22
N ASP A 38 -3.70 8.19 17.81
CA ASP A 38 -3.68 9.36 16.94
C ASP A 38 -4.13 9.01 15.51
N PHE A 39 -5.45 9.02 15.30
CA PHE A 39 -6.06 8.79 14.00
C PHE A 39 -5.97 10.02 13.06
N ASN A 40 -5.35 11.11 13.50
CA ASN A 40 -5.08 12.28 12.67
C ASN A 40 -3.70 12.23 12.01
N ASP A 41 -2.82 11.34 12.48
CA ASP A 41 -1.53 11.07 11.85
C ASP A 41 -1.63 9.94 10.81
N SER A 42 -1.33 10.27 9.55
CA SER A 42 -1.27 9.29 8.46
C SER A 42 -0.23 8.20 8.72
N ARG A 43 0.86 8.52 9.41
CA ARG A 43 1.91 7.53 9.75
C ARG A 43 1.43 6.52 10.78
N ALA A 44 0.72 6.96 11.82
CA ALA A 44 0.15 6.07 12.82
C ALA A 44 -0.85 5.08 12.20
N ILE A 45 -1.71 5.57 11.28
CA ILE A 45 -2.61 4.69 10.52
C ILE A 45 -1.82 3.71 9.66
N ALA A 46 -0.79 4.17 8.94
CA ALA A 46 0.04 3.31 8.10
C ALA A 46 0.73 2.19 8.90
N GLU A 47 1.28 2.52 10.07
CA GLU A 47 1.89 1.55 10.99
C GLU A 47 0.88 0.51 11.47
N GLU A 48 -0.34 0.92 11.79
CA GLU A 48 -1.41 0.01 12.20
C GLU A 48 -1.83 -0.95 11.07
N LEU A 49 -1.92 -0.45 9.83
CA LEU A 49 -2.20 -1.30 8.67
C LEU A 49 -1.07 -2.31 8.40
N ILE A 50 0.19 -1.94 8.65
CA ILE A 50 1.34 -2.86 8.55
C ILE A 50 1.27 -3.92 9.65
N LYS A 51 1.02 -3.52 10.91
CA LYS A 51 0.94 -4.45 12.05
C LYS A 51 -0.12 -5.54 11.86
N ARG A 52 -1.16 -5.25 11.09
CA ARG A 52 -2.27 -6.16 10.78
C ARG A 52 -2.08 -6.94 9.47
N ASP A 53 -0.90 -6.84 8.85
CA ASP A 53 -0.58 -7.44 7.55
C ASP A 53 -1.54 -7.04 6.40
N LEU A 54 -2.27 -5.93 6.56
CA LEU A 54 -3.19 -5.43 5.53
C LEU A 54 -2.42 -4.78 4.38
N VAL A 55 -1.26 -4.18 4.67
CA VAL A 55 -0.33 -3.63 3.68
C VAL A 55 1.12 -3.95 4.07
N THR A 56 2.00 -3.99 3.08
CA THR A 56 3.44 -4.08 3.35
C THR A 56 4.02 -2.70 3.70
N SER A 57 5.19 -2.66 4.34
CA SER A 57 5.92 -1.41 4.58
C SER A 57 6.17 -0.64 3.28
N TRP A 58 6.55 -1.34 2.20
CA TRP A 58 6.73 -0.72 0.89
C TRP A 58 5.44 -0.08 0.34
N GLN A 59 4.29 -0.73 0.52
CA GLN A 59 2.99 -0.18 0.09
C GLN A 59 2.60 1.04 0.93
N ALA A 60 2.74 0.95 2.25
CA ALA A 60 2.50 2.04 3.18
C ALA A 60 3.37 3.27 2.85
N ASP A 61 4.66 3.08 2.59
CA ASP A 61 5.58 4.17 2.20
C ASP A 61 5.14 4.86 0.91
N LYS A 62 4.66 4.10 -0.09
CA LYS A 62 4.13 4.65 -1.33
C LYS A 62 2.84 5.43 -1.11
N LEU A 63 1.93 4.91 -0.29
CA LEU A 63 0.69 5.59 0.09
C LEU A 63 0.97 6.90 0.85
N LEU A 64 1.93 6.89 1.78
CA LEU A 64 2.38 8.09 2.51
C LEU A 64 3.00 9.15 1.59
N GLN A 65 3.57 8.73 0.46
CA GLN A 65 4.02 9.62 -0.63
C GLN A 65 2.89 10.09 -1.55
N GLY A 66 1.63 9.76 -1.24
CA GLY A 66 0.45 10.10 -2.06
C GLY A 66 0.24 9.18 -3.27
N ARG A 67 1.02 8.11 -3.41
CA ARG A 67 0.93 7.17 -4.54
C ARG A 67 -0.04 6.04 -4.21
N HIS A 68 -1.25 6.10 -4.79
CA HIS A 68 -2.28 5.07 -4.62
C HIS A 68 -2.37 4.08 -5.80
N LYS A 69 -1.67 4.33 -6.92
CA LYS A 69 -1.67 3.47 -8.11
C LYS A 69 -0.38 2.64 -8.21
N GLY A 70 -0.42 1.58 -9.02
CA GLY A 70 0.76 0.76 -9.34
C GLY A 70 1.05 -0.33 -8.32
N PHE A 71 0.08 -0.73 -7.51
CA PHE A 71 0.19 -1.86 -6.59
C PHE A 71 -0.27 -3.19 -7.17
N PHE A 72 -0.91 -3.17 -8.34
CA PHE A 72 -1.44 -4.36 -8.99
C PHE A 72 -0.98 -4.41 -10.45
N LEU A 73 -0.61 -5.61 -10.90
CA LEU A 73 -0.34 -5.94 -12.30
C LEU A 73 -1.17 -7.17 -12.66
N GLY A 74 -2.30 -6.96 -13.32
CA GLY A 74 -3.29 -8.02 -13.55
C GLY A 74 -3.73 -8.66 -12.23
N ARG A 75 -3.54 -9.97 -12.10
CA ARG A 75 -3.91 -10.76 -10.90
C ARG A 75 -2.81 -10.81 -9.84
N TYR A 76 -1.82 -9.93 -9.91
CA TYR A 76 -0.70 -9.91 -8.96
C TYR A 76 -0.68 -8.62 -8.16
N ARG A 77 -0.64 -8.75 -6.83
CA ARG A 77 -0.38 -7.65 -5.91
C ARG A 77 1.12 -7.50 -5.72
N LEU A 78 1.67 -6.31 -5.97
CA LEU A 78 3.08 -6.00 -5.76
C LEU A 78 3.36 -5.81 -4.27
N MET A 79 4.30 -6.58 -3.74
CA MET A 79 4.61 -6.65 -2.31
C MET A 79 5.79 -5.76 -1.93
N ARG A 80 6.86 -5.76 -2.75
CA ARG A 80 8.02 -4.88 -2.60
C ARG A 80 8.86 -4.84 -3.87
N LEU A 81 9.69 -3.82 -4.00
CA LEU A 81 10.74 -3.78 -5.02
C LEU A 81 11.86 -4.77 -4.67
N LEU A 82 12.28 -5.59 -5.64
CA LEU A 82 13.44 -6.48 -5.55
C LEU A 82 14.70 -5.83 -6.13
N GLY A 83 14.55 -5.05 -7.20
CA GLY A 83 15.67 -4.34 -7.81
C GLY A 83 15.24 -3.49 -9.00
N THR A 84 16.13 -2.60 -9.44
CA THR A 84 15.96 -1.73 -10.61
C THR A 84 17.12 -1.93 -11.57
N GLY A 85 16.82 -2.10 -12.85
CA GLY A 85 17.78 -2.05 -13.94
C GLY A 85 17.58 -0.79 -14.79
N GLN A 86 18.45 -0.57 -15.78
CA GLN A 86 18.44 0.63 -16.63
C GLN A 86 17.09 0.86 -17.32
N MET A 87 16.41 -0.21 -17.75
CA MET A 87 15.10 -0.16 -18.43
C MET A 87 14.10 -1.15 -17.82
N SER A 88 14.18 -1.43 -16.51
CA SER A 88 13.19 -2.29 -15.85
C SER A 88 13.18 -2.16 -14.34
N ALA A 89 12.08 -2.56 -13.72
CA ALA A 89 12.01 -2.79 -12.28
C ALA A 89 11.52 -4.21 -12.01
N VAL A 90 12.10 -4.89 -11.02
CA VAL A 90 11.69 -6.22 -10.60
C VAL A 90 11.00 -6.10 -9.25
N TYR A 91 9.79 -6.63 -9.14
CA TYR A 91 9.00 -6.63 -7.92
C TYR A 91 8.77 -8.05 -7.42
N LEU A 92 8.69 -8.22 -6.10
CA LEU A 92 8.04 -9.38 -5.52
C LEU A 92 6.53 -9.16 -5.68
N GLY A 93 5.86 -10.05 -6.39
CA GLY A 93 4.40 -10.08 -6.52
C GLY A 93 3.80 -11.28 -5.81
N ARG A 94 2.53 -11.17 -5.42
CA ARG A 94 1.71 -12.26 -4.86
C ARG A 94 0.47 -12.42 -5.73
N HIS A 95 0.18 -13.63 -6.21
CA HIS A 95 -1.06 -13.90 -6.95
C HIS A 95 -2.26 -13.80 -5.99
N ILE A 96 -3.28 -13.00 -6.35
CA ILE A 96 -4.37 -12.66 -5.42
C ILE A 96 -5.27 -13.83 -5.00
N TYR A 97 -5.26 -14.95 -5.73
CA TYR A 97 -6.08 -16.14 -5.41
C TYR A 97 -5.30 -17.39 -5.02
N MET A 98 -4.03 -17.48 -5.43
CA MET A 98 -3.22 -18.71 -5.27
C MET A 98 -2.13 -18.54 -4.21
N ASP A 99 -1.99 -17.33 -3.66
CA ASP A 99 -0.98 -16.97 -2.66
C ASP A 99 0.49 -17.26 -3.03
N HIS A 100 0.77 -17.49 -4.32
CA HIS A 100 2.12 -17.74 -4.81
C HIS A 100 2.91 -16.43 -4.93
N LEU A 101 4.13 -16.46 -4.40
CA LEU A 101 5.12 -15.38 -4.57
C LEU A 101 5.89 -15.57 -5.87
N VAL A 102 6.02 -14.49 -6.64
CA VAL A 102 6.73 -14.48 -7.93
C VAL A 102 7.59 -13.22 -8.07
N ALA A 103 8.66 -13.29 -8.86
CA ALA A 103 9.37 -12.11 -9.33
C ALA A 103 8.74 -11.60 -10.63
N ILE A 104 8.30 -10.34 -10.64
CA ILE A 104 7.67 -9.71 -11.80
C ILE A 104 8.61 -8.63 -12.34
N LYS A 105 9.15 -8.85 -13.53
CA LYS A 105 9.94 -7.85 -14.27
C LYS A 105 9.00 -6.94 -15.06
N VAL A 106 8.98 -5.67 -14.71
CA VAL A 106 8.17 -4.64 -15.33
C VAL A 106 9.06 -3.83 -16.25
N LEU A 107 8.68 -3.76 -17.52
CA LEU A 107 9.31 -2.91 -18.53
C LEU A 107 8.55 -1.58 -18.63
N PRO A 108 9.22 -0.49 -19.03
CA PRO A 108 8.54 0.73 -19.42
C PRO A 108 7.48 0.42 -20.47
N ALA A 109 6.31 1.05 -20.37
CA ALA A 109 5.38 1.04 -21.49
C ALA A 109 6.02 1.84 -22.64
N ASP A 110 5.94 1.30 -23.86
CA ASP A 110 6.23 2.08 -25.05
C ASP A 110 5.26 3.28 -25.08
N LYS A 111 5.78 4.46 -25.40
CA LYS A 111 4.98 5.68 -25.56
C LYS A 111 4.17 5.63 -26.86
#